data_AF-A0A7X5ZFT1-F1
#
_entry.id   AF-A0A7X5ZFT1-F1
#
_cell.length_a   1.000
_cell.length_b   1.000
_cell.length_c   1.000
_cell.angle_alpha   90.00
_cell.angle_beta   90.00
_cell.angle_gamma   90.00
#
_symmetry.space_group_name_H-M   'P 1'
#
loop_
_entity.id
_entity.type
_entity.pdbx_description
1 polymer ?
#
loop_
_entity_poly.entity_id
_entity_poly.type
_entity_poly.pdbx_seq_one_letter_code
_entity_poly.pdbx_strand_id
1 'polypeptide(L)'
;MSDPSTRQRIDTPRISRWRLTPQFDVEAAGRFGESFARFLGTGRYLAIQTVFVIVWIALNLFAVKLQWDPYPFILLNLAFSTQAAYAAPLILLAQNRQENRDRVALEEDRRRAEQTKADTEFLARELAALRLAVGEVATRDYLRHELEDLRDMLIELVPPKGKKKSKQAPPPVDAETTEPAEIVADSNS
;
A
#
# COMPACT_ATOMS: atom_id res chain seq x y z
N MET A 1 32.79 11.08 59.80
CA MET A 1 33.06 11.22 58.36
C MET A 1 33.42 9.86 57.82
N SER A 2 32.60 9.30 56.94
CA SER A 2 32.81 8.02 56.26
C SER A 2 33.06 8.32 54.79
N ASP A 3 34.28 8.10 54.31
CA ASP A 3 34.63 8.27 52.89
C ASP A 3 34.47 6.94 52.11
N PRO A 4 34.04 6.97 50.83
CA PRO A 4 33.52 5.82 50.11
C PRO A 4 34.45 5.37 48.98
N SER A 5 35.09 4.20 49.06
CA SER A 5 35.73 3.62 47.86
C SER A 5 36.21 2.19 48.06
N THR A 6 35.27 1.24 48.14
CA THR A 6 35.59 -0.17 47.83
C THR A 6 34.35 -0.92 47.35
N ARG A 7 33.90 -0.60 46.14
CA ARG A 7 33.09 -1.53 45.34
C ARG A 7 33.81 -1.78 44.03
N GLN A 8 34.89 -2.53 44.12
CA GLN A 8 35.50 -3.18 42.98
C GLN A 8 34.51 -4.27 42.52
N ARG A 9 33.66 -3.92 41.55
CA ARG A 9 32.74 -4.87 40.92
C ARG A 9 33.57 -5.83 40.06
N ILE A 10 33.88 -6.98 40.66
CA ILE A 10 34.43 -8.15 40.00
C ILE A 10 33.24 -8.93 39.43
N ASP A 11 32.70 -8.49 38.29
CA ASP A 11 31.60 -9.22 37.65
C ASP A 11 31.52 -8.93 36.15
N THR A 12 32.65 -9.05 35.47
CA THR A 12 32.66 -9.07 34.01
C THR A 12 33.61 -10.16 33.56
N PRO A 13 33.12 -11.34 33.16
CA PRO A 13 33.97 -12.28 32.47
C PRO A 13 34.44 -11.62 31.17
N ARG A 14 35.73 -11.28 31.10
CA ARG A 14 36.40 -10.91 29.84
C ARG A 14 36.54 -12.17 29.00
N ILE A 15 35.45 -12.55 28.35
CA ILE A 15 35.48 -13.57 27.30
C ILE A 15 36.13 -12.90 26.09
N SER A 16 37.46 -13.01 26.00
CA SER A 16 38.20 -12.70 24.78
C SER A 16 37.78 -13.71 23.71
N ARG A 17 36.67 -13.44 23.04
CA ARG A 17 36.25 -14.18 21.86
C ARG A 17 37.24 -13.79 20.76
N TRP A 18 38.27 -14.60 20.57
CA TRP A 18 39.02 -14.66 19.32
C TRP A 18 38.01 -14.91 18.19
N ARG A 19 37.46 -13.85 17.62
CA ARG A 19 36.64 -13.90 16.42
C ARG A 19 37.61 -14.04 15.25
N LEU A 20 37.99 -15.27 14.95
CA LEU A 20 38.36 -15.66 13.59
C LEU A 20 37.10 -15.57 12.74
N THR A 21 36.67 -14.35 12.43
CA THR A 21 35.78 -14.13 11.28
C THR A 21 36.72 -14.02 10.09
N PRO A 22 36.96 -15.09 9.32
CA PRO A 22 37.61 -14.95 8.04
C PRO A 22 36.81 -13.90 7.26
N GLN A 23 37.44 -12.75 6.99
CA GLN A 23 36.86 -11.69 6.18
C GLN A 23 36.92 -12.18 4.74
N PHE A 24 36.06 -13.13 4.41
CA PHE A 24 35.83 -13.55 3.05
C PHE A 24 35.30 -12.33 2.30
N ASP A 25 36.03 -11.89 1.27
CA ASP A 25 35.68 -10.73 0.46
C ASP A 25 34.36 -10.98 -0.28
N VAL A 26 33.28 -10.52 0.35
CA VAL A 26 31.89 -10.68 -0.10
C VAL A 26 31.67 -9.99 -1.45
N GLU A 27 32.50 -9.00 -1.79
CA GLU A 27 32.44 -8.21 -3.02
C GLU A 27 33.05 -8.95 -4.21
N ALA A 28 34.16 -9.66 -3.99
CA ALA A 28 34.74 -10.56 -4.99
C ALA A 28 33.75 -11.68 -5.34
N ALA A 29 33.22 -12.38 -4.34
CA ALA A 29 32.26 -13.47 -4.53
C ALA A 29 30.98 -13.03 -5.26
N GLY A 30 30.49 -11.80 -5.00
CA GLY A 30 29.32 -11.24 -5.68
C GLY A 30 29.52 -11.03 -7.19
N ARG A 31 30.67 -10.49 -7.59
CA ARG A 31 31.03 -10.31 -9.01
C ARG A 31 31.24 -11.65 -9.71
N PHE A 32 31.78 -12.65 -9.01
CA PHE A 32 31.91 -14.00 -9.53
C PHE A 32 30.54 -14.66 -9.73
N GLY A 33 29.61 -14.57 -8.77
CA GLY A 33 28.27 -15.14 -8.89
C GLY A 33 27.46 -14.57 -10.05
N GLU A 34 27.51 -13.26 -10.27
CA GLU A 34 26.82 -12.60 -11.40
C GLU A 34 27.43 -12.96 -12.76
N SER A 35 28.75 -13.19 -12.80
CA SER A 35 29.42 -13.70 -14.00
C SER A 35 29.09 -15.17 -14.24
N PHE A 36 29.02 -15.98 -13.18
CA PHE A 36 28.68 -17.41 -13.24
C PHE A 36 27.22 -17.63 -13.66
N ALA A 37 26.28 -16.81 -13.18
CA ALA A 37 24.88 -16.84 -13.59
C ALA A 37 24.71 -16.53 -15.08
N ARG A 38 25.41 -15.50 -15.59
CA ARG A 38 25.44 -15.19 -17.03
C ARG A 38 26.11 -16.29 -17.86
N PHE A 39 27.13 -16.93 -17.30
CA PHE A 39 27.85 -18.03 -17.94
C PHE A 39 27.01 -19.31 -18.03
N LEU A 40 26.29 -19.68 -16.97
CA LEU A 40 25.39 -20.84 -16.93
C LEU A 40 24.09 -20.62 -17.71
N GLY A 41 23.56 -19.39 -17.76
CA GLY A 41 22.33 -19.07 -18.50
C GLY A 41 22.51 -19.05 -20.02
N THR A 42 23.74 -18.89 -20.49
CA THR A 42 24.05 -19.00 -21.92
C THR A 42 24.36 -20.46 -22.22
N GLY A 43 23.61 -21.13 -23.12
CA GLY A 43 23.83 -22.54 -23.51
C GLY A 43 25.26 -22.88 -24.00
N ARG A 44 26.12 -21.88 -24.11
CA ARG A 44 27.56 -21.97 -24.35
C ARG A 44 28.32 -22.77 -23.29
N TYR A 45 27.92 -22.75 -22.01
CA TYR A 45 28.57 -23.58 -20.99
C TYR A 45 28.43 -25.07 -21.29
N LEU A 46 27.19 -25.52 -21.55
CA LEU A 46 26.89 -26.89 -21.94
C LEU A 46 27.65 -27.29 -23.21
N ALA A 47 27.69 -26.42 -24.22
CA ALA A 47 28.45 -26.69 -25.45
C ALA A 47 29.95 -26.89 -25.20
N ILE A 48 30.59 -26.01 -24.40
CA ILE A 48 32.02 -26.14 -24.05
C ILE A 48 32.27 -27.42 -23.25
N GLN A 49 31.41 -27.73 -22.27
CA GLN A 49 31.53 -28.95 -21.46
C GLN A 49 31.40 -30.20 -22.32
N THR A 50 30.42 -30.26 -23.24
CA THR A 50 30.25 -31.39 -24.15
C THR A 50 31.45 -31.56 -25.08
N VAL A 51 31.97 -30.47 -25.65
CA VAL A 51 33.18 -30.52 -26.49
C VAL A 51 34.37 -31.02 -25.68
N PHE A 52 34.56 -30.56 -24.45
CA PHE A 52 35.63 -31.02 -23.57
C PHE A 52 35.54 -32.54 -23.32
N VAL A 53 34.35 -33.07 -23.01
CA VAL A 53 34.14 -34.51 -22.82
C VAL A 53 34.43 -35.29 -24.11
N ILE A 54 33.98 -34.81 -25.27
CA ILE A 54 34.24 -35.45 -26.57
C ILE A 54 35.74 -35.48 -26.87
N VAL A 55 36.44 -34.35 -26.69
CA VAL A 55 37.89 -34.26 -26.90
C VAL A 55 38.64 -35.20 -25.96
N TRP A 56 38.21 -35.28 -24.70
CA TRP A 56 38.82 -36.18 -23.72
C TRP A 56 38.65 -37.65 -24.09
N ILE A 57 37.44 -38.04 -24.51
CA ILE A 57 37.16 -39.39 -25.02
C ILE A 57 38.02 -39.66 -26.25
N ALA A 58 38.11 -38.74 -27.21
CA ALA A 58 38.93 -38.89 -28.41
C ALA A 58 40.42 -39.05 -28.07
N LEU A 59 40.97 -38.19 -27.20
CA LEU A 59 42.35 -38.29 -26.72
C LEU A 59 42.61 -39.63 -26.06
N ASN A 60 41.67 -40.10 -25.22
CA ASN A 60 41.78 -41.41 -24.59
C ASN A 60 41.82 -42.53 -25.64
N LEU A 61 40.92 -42.52 -26.64
CA LEU A 61 40.87 -43.47 -27.76
C LEU A 61 42.20 -43.53 -28.55
N PHE A 62 42.81 -42.38 -28.83
CA PHE A 62 44.11 -42.33 -29.51
C PHE A 62 45.29 -42.75 -28.61
N ALA A 63 45.19 -42.48 -27.30
CA ALA A 63 46.17 -42.86 -26.29
C ALA A 63 45.97 -44.30 -25.74
N VAL A 64 45.01 -45.08 -26.26
CA VAL A 64 44.76 -46.49 -25.87
C VAL A 64 46.02 -47.36 -26.03
N LYS A 65 46.88 -47.07 -27.01
CA LYS A 65 48.15 -47.80 -27.18
C LYS A 65 49.12 -47.66 -25.99
N LEU A 66 48.95 -46.62 -25.17
CA LEU A 66 49.72 -46.39 -23.94
C LEU A 66 48.97 -46.81 -22.67
N GLN A 67 47.74 -47.33 -22.77
CA GLN A 67 46.88 -47.72 -21.63
C GLN A 67 46.74 -46.62 -20.56
N TRP A 68 46.78 -45.35 -20.96
CA TRP A 68 46.83 -44.22 -20.03
C TRP A 68 45.59 -44.13 -19.12
N ASP A 69 44.42 -44.57 -19.59
CA ASP A 69 43.19 -44.67 -18.78
C ASP A 69 42.21 -45.68 -19.40
N PRO A 70 42.32 -46.98 -19.06
CA PRO A 70 41.46 -48.06 -19.57
C PRO A 70 40.01 -47.93 -19.10
N TYR A 71 39.07 -48.57 -19.81
CA TYR A 71 37.66 -48.62 -19.41
C TYR A 71 37.52 -49.15 -17.97
N PRO A 72 36.86 -48.43 -17.02
CA PRO A 72 35.91 -47.32 -17.18
C PRO A 72 36.49 -45.94 -16.76
N PHE A 73 37.35 -45.34 -17.58
CA PHE A 73 37.79 -43.93 -17.53
C PHE A 73 37.89 -43.31 -16.12
N ILE A 74 38.75 -43.87 -15.26
CA ILE A 74 38.80 -43.53 -13.82
C ILE A 74 39.21 -42.07 -13.61
N LEU A 75 40.05 -41.53 -14.49
CA LEU A 75 40.55 -40.16 -14.40
C LEU A 75 39.45 -39.14 -14.74
N LEU A 76 38.62 -39.44 -15.74
CA LEU A 76 37.47 -38.60 -16.09
C LEU A 76 36.47 -38.55 -14.93
N ASN A 77 36.18 -39.73 -14.35
CA ASN A 77 35.25 -39.82 -13.24
C ASN A 77 35.78 -39.11 -11.98
N LEU A 78 37.08 -39.22 -11.72
CA LEU A 78 37.74 -38.50 -10.62
C LEU A 78 37.66 -36.99 -10.83
N ALA A 79 37.96 -36.50 -12.04
CA ALA A 79 37.87 -35.08 -12.37
C ALA A 79 36.45 -34.53 -12.20
N PHE A 80 35.43 -35.27 -12.65
CA PHE A 80 34.02 -34.88 -12.48
C PHE A 80 33.60 -34.90 -11.00
N SER A 81 34.07 -35.88 -10.24
CA SER A 81 33.83 -35.96 -8.80
C SER A 81 34.42 -34.75 -8.06
N THR A 82 35.64 -34.36 -8.40
CA THR A 82 36.27 -33.15 -7.84
C THR A 82 35.56 -31.86 -8.30
N GLN A 83 35.14 -31.80 -9.57
CA GLN A 83 34.36 -30.66 -10.09
C GLN A 83 33.06 -30.49 -9.30
N ALA A 84 32.31 -31.56 -9.06
CA ALA A 84 31.09 -31.53 -8.27
C ALA A 84 31.37 -31.14 -6.81
N ALA A 85 32.44 -31.67 -6.21
CA ALA A 85 32.82 -31.35 -4.83
C ALA A 85 33.18 -29.86 -4.64
N TYR A 86 33.86 -29.23 -5.60
CA TYR A 86 34.20 -27.80 -5.53
C TYR A 86 33.03 -26.88 -5.93
N ALA A 87 32.03 -27.39 -6.65
CA ALA A 87 30.83 -26.62 -6.96
C ALA A 87 30.01 -26.28 -5.71
N ALA A 88 29.92 -27.19 -4.72
CA ALA A 88 29.16 -27.00 -3.50
C ALA A 88 29.53 -25.71 -2.71
N PRO A 89 30.80 -25.44 -2.36
CA PRO A 89 31.17 -24.20 -1.66
C PRO A 89 30.97 -22.94 -2.50
N LEU A 90 31.16 -23.00 -3.82
CA LEU A 90 30.90 -21.88 -4.72
C LEU A 90 29.41 -21.53 -4.78
N ILE A 91 28.55 -22.55 -4.84
CA ILE A 91 27.09 -22.37 -4.83
C ILE A 91 26.63 -21.81 -3.49
N LEU A 92 27.17 -22.32 -2.36
CA LEU A 92 26.87 -21.80 -1.02
C LEU A 92 27.25 -20.32 -0.85
N LEU A 93 28.34 -19.88 -1.49
CA LEU A 93 28.75 -18.47 -1.50
C LEU A 93 27.82 -17.60 -2.36
N ALA A 94 27.34 -18.12 -3.49
CA ALA A 94 26.37 -17.43 -4.33
C ALA A 94 25.00 -17.28 -3.62
N GLN A 95 24.55 -18.34 -2.94
CA GLN A 95 23.24 -18.39 -2.27
C GLN A 95 23.14 -17.44 -1.05
N ASN A 96 24.18 -17.37 -0.20
CA ASN A 96 24.19 -16.49 0.98
C ASN A 96 23.96 -15.00 0.65
N ARG A 97 24.30 -14.55 -0.57
CA ARG A 97 24.05 -13.17 -1.01
C ARG A 97 22.67 -12.95 -1.62
N GLN A 98 22.12 -13.95 -2.31
CA GLN A 98 20.73 -13.89 -2.77
C GLN A 98 19.78 -13.79 -1.58
N GLU A 99 19.97 -14.63 -0.57
CA GLU A 99 19.17 -14.58 0.65
C GLU A 99 19.26 -13.24 1.39
N ASN A 100 20.46 -12.63 1.45
CA ASN A 100 20.61 -11.29 2.04
C ASN A 100 19.95 -10.17 1.21
N ARG A 101 20.03 -10.21 -0.12
CA ARG A 101 19.33 -9.24 -0.99
C ARG A 101 17.81 -9.40 -0.88
N ASP A 102 17.33 -10.64 -0.92
CA ASP A 102 15.91 -10.95 -0.79
C ASP A 102 15.37 -10.52 0.57
N ARG A 103 16.18 -10.71 1.63
CA ARG A 103 15.85 -10.22 2.97
C ARG A 103 15.74 -8.70 3.04
N VAL A 104 16.69 -7.96 2.47
CA VAL A 104 16.65 -6.48 2.46
C VAL A 104 15.45 -5.99 1.65
N ALA A 105 15.17 -6.59 0.49
CA ALA A 105 14.01 -6.26 -0.33
C ALA A 105 12.69 -6.51 0.43
N LEU A 106 12.59 -7.62 1.16
CA LEU A 106 11.43 -7.95 1.99
C LEU A 106 11.27 -6.98 3.17
N GLU A 107 12.38 -6.56 3.80
CA GLU A 107 12.36 -5.57 4.89
C GLU A 107 11.92 -4.19 4.39
N GLU A 108 12.37 -3.76 3.20
CA GLU A 108 11.90 -2.52 2.58
C GLU A 108 10.42 -2.58 2.21
N ASP A 109 9.97 -3.69 1.62
CA ASP A 109 8.57 -3.87 1.23
C ASP A 109 7.64 -3.82 2.46
N ARG A 110 8.05 -4.46 3.56
CA ARG A 110 7.35 -4.34 4.85
C ARG A 110 7.26 -2.88 5.34
N ARG A 111 8.37 -2.13 5.31
CA ARG A 111 8.36 -0.71 5.69
C ARG A 111 7.44 0.12 4.81
N ARG A 112 7.44 -0.11 3.49
CA ARG A 112 6.55 0.58 2.55
C ARG A 112 5.08 0.23 2.81
N ALA A 113 4.77 -1.02 3.12
CA ALA A 113 3.43 -1.44 3.47
C ALA A 113 2.94 -0.79 4.78
N GLU A 114 3.80 -0.68 5.79
CA GLU A 114 3.50 0.02 7.04
C GLU A 114 3.21 1.52 6.80
N GLN A 115 4.04 2.19 5.98
CA GLN A 115 3.84 3.59 5.62
C GLN A 115 2.53 3.79 4.83
N THR A 116 2.29 2.97 3.81
CA THR A 116 1.06 3.03 3.01
C THR A 116 -0.18 2.83 3.88
N LYS A 117 -0.11 1.91 4.86
CA LYS A 117 -1.20 1.69 5.82
C LYS A 117 -1.42 2.94 6.68
N ALA A 118 -0.36 3.54 7.22
CA ALA A 118 -0.46 4.74 8.04
C ALA A 118 -1.03 5.94 7.24
N ASP A 119 -0.58 6.13 6.00
CA ASP A 119 -1.09 7.18 5.11
C ASP A 119 -2.57 6.96 4.79
N THR A 120 -2.97 5.71 4.54
CA THR A 120 -4.39 5.38 4.30
C THR A 120 -5.25 5.62 5.53
N GLU A 121 -4.76 5.27 6.72
CA GLU A 121 -5.46 5.56 7.98
C GLU A 121 -5.56 7.06 8.24
N PHE A 122 -4.52 7.83 7.93
CA PHE A 122 -4.52 9.28 8.03
C PHE A 122 -5.54 9.90 7.08
N LEU A 123 -5.50 9.54 5.80
CA LEU A 123 -6.46 10.01 4.80
C LEU A 123 -7.89 9.62 5.15
N ALA A 124 -8.13 8.43 5.70
CA ALA A 124 -9.46 8.02 6.14
C ALA A 124 -9.97 8.88 7.32
N ARG A 125 -9.11 9.25 8.27
CA ARG A 125 -9.46 10.14 9.38
C ARG A 125 -9.71 11.57 8.90
N GLU A 126 -8.85 12.09 8.04
CA GLU A 126 -9.04 13.40 7.40
C GLU A 126 -10.34 13.45 6.60
N LEU A 127 -10.64 12.43 5.79
CA LEU A 127 -11.89 12.33 5.05
C LEU A 127 -13.10 12.29 5.98
N ALA A 128 -13.03 11.55 7.09
CA ALA A 128 -14.10 11.49 8.08
C ALA A 128 -14.31 12.86 8.76
N ALA A 129 -13.24 13.55 9.15
CA ALA A 129 -13.30 14.88 9.74
C ALA A 129 -13.86 15.92 8.74
N LEU A 130 -13.39 15.89 7.49
CA LEU A 130 -13.90 16.73 6.42
C LEU A 130 -15.38 16.46 6.17
N ARG A 131 -15.81 15.19 6.15
CA ARG A 131 -17.22 14.81 5.99
C ARG A 131 -18.08 15.35 7.12
N LEU A 132 -17.61 15.32 8.36
CA LEU A 132 -18.33 15.88 9.50
C LEU A 132 -18.44 17.41 9.39
N ALA A 133 -17.34 18.09 9.08
CA ALA A 133 -17.32 19.54 8.90
C ALA A 133 -18.22 20.01 7.74
N VAL A 134 -18.19 19.32 6.60
CA VAL A 134 -19.09 19.59 5.46
C VAL A 134 -20.54 19.22 5.82
N GLY A 135 -20.75 18.15 6.59
CA GLY A 135 -22.07 17.75 7.08
C GLY A 135 -22.73 18.81 7.97
N GLU A 136 -21.95 19.51 8.80
CA GLU A 136 -22.43 20.63 9.63
C GLU A 136 -22.70 21.91 8.80
N VAL A 137 -21.81 22.25 7.85
CA VAL A 137 -21.94 23.51 7.06
C VAL A 137 -22.96 23.40 5.92
N ALA A 138 -23.17 22.20 5.36
CA ALA A 138 -24.18 21.94 4.34
C ALA A 138 -25.48 21.39 4.95
N THR A 139 -25.79 21.73 6.20
CA THR A 139 -27.06 21.31 6.80
C THR A 139 -28.20 21.95 6.01
N ARG A 140 -29.21 21.14 5.65
CA ARG A 140 -30.44 21.51 4.95
C ARG A 140 -31.02 22.86 5.40
N ASP A 141 -30.87 23.21 6.67
CA ASP A 141 -31.36 24.47 7.25
C ASP A 141 -30.60 25.71 6.78
N TYR A 142 -29.28 25.64 6.56
CA TYR A 142 -28.51 26.75 5.98
C TYR A 142 -28.88 26.97 4.51
N LEU A 143 -28.91 25.90 3.72
CA LEU A 143 -29.40 25.94 2.33
C LEU A 143 -30.85 26.43 2.23
N ARG A 144 -31.69 26.08 3.22
CA ARG A 144 -33.08 26.53 3.29
C ARG A 144 -33.17 28.01 3.65
N HIS A 145 -32.41 28.48 4.63
CA HIS A 145 -32.33 29.91 4.97
C HIS A 145 -31.84 30.73 3.79
N GLU A 146 -30.77 30.32 3.11
CA GLU A 146 -30.26 31.09 1.97
C GLU A 146 -31.24 31.11 0.78
N LEU A 147 -31.97 30.00 0.56
CA LEU A 147 -33.05 29.97 -0.42
C LEU A 147 -34.25 30.84 -0.02
N GLU A 148 -34.56 30.96 1.27
CA GLU A 148 -35.64 31.81 1.78
C GLU A 148 -35.26 33.29 1.71
N ASP A 149 -34.04 33.65 2.07
CA ASP A 149 -33.51 35.02 1.92
C ASP A 149 -33.48 35.46 0.44
N LEU A 150 -33.03 34.57 -0.46
CA LEU A 150 -33.08 34.83 -1.90
C LEU A 150 -34.51 34.96 -2.44
N ARG A 151 -35.45 34.14 -1.93
CA ARG A 151 -36.89 34.24 -2.27
C ARG A 151 -37.44 35.60 -1.83
N ASP A 152 -37.14 36.03 -0.62
CA ASP A 152 -37.70 37.26 -0.05
C ASP A 152 -37.13 38.50 -0.72
N MET A 153 -35.83 38.50 -1.06
CA MET A 153 -35.22 39.53 -1.92
C MET A 153 -35.87 39.61 -3.31
N LEU A 154 -36.20 38.48 -3.93
CA LEU A 154 -36.91 38.46 -5.22
C LEU A 154 -38.34 38.99 -5.11
N ILE A 155 -39.05 38.71 -4.00
CA ILE A 155 -40.39 39.23 -3.74
C ILE A 155 -40.35 40.75 -3.52
N GLU A 156 -39.34 41.27 -2.84
CA GLU A 156 -39.16 42.71 -2.64
C GLU A 156 -38.94 43.45 -3.97
N LEU A 157 -38.27 42.81 -4.93
CA LEU A 157 -38.05 43.33 -6.28
C LEU A 157 -39.27 43.15 -7.22
N VAL A 158 -40.29 42.36 -6.83
CA VAL A 158 -41.53 42.13 -7.60
C VAL A 158 -42.74 42.74 -6.86
N PRO A 159 -43.25 43.93 -7.26
CA PRO A 159 -44.33 44.58 -6.54
C PRO A 159 -45.67 43.82 -6.66
N PRO A 160 -46.54 43.86 -5.63
CA PRO A 160 -47.78 43.09 -5.61
C PRO A 160 -48.79 43.58 -6.66
N LYS A 161 -49.16 42.71 -7.61
CA LYS A 161 -50.30 42.93 -8.51
C LYS A 161 -51.62 42.89 -7.72
N GLY A 162 -52.13 44.09 -7.41
CA GLY A 162 -53.55 44.47 -7.51
C GLY A 162 -54.57 43.91 -6.50
N LYS A 163 -54.92 44.72 -5.48
CA LYS A 163 -56.22 44.63 -4.79
C LYS A 163 -57.20 45.66 -5.37
N LYS A 164 -58.28 45.21 -6.03
CA LYS A 164 -59.40 46.09 -6.45
C LYS A 164 -60.33 46.37 -5.26
N LYS A 165 -60.47 47.64 -4.87
CA LYS A 165 -61.52 48.14 -3.96
C LYS A 165 -62.82 48.36 -4.76
N SER A 166 -63.95 47.79 -4.34
CA SER A 166 -65.27 48.22 -4.83
C SER A 166 -65.70 49.50 -4.12
N LYS A 167 -66.23 50.44 -4.90
CA LYS A 167 -66.70 51.76 -4.48
C LYS A 167 -68.14 51.67 -3.94
N GLN A 168 -68.38 52.47 -2.92
CA GLN A 168 -69.67 52.79 -2.30
C GLN A 168 -70.50 53.74 -3.17
N ALA A 169 -71.83 53.62 -3.15
CA ALA A 169 -72.80 54.56 -3.73
C ALA A 169 -74.00 54.75 -2.74
N PRO A 170 -74.70 55.91 -2.77
CA PRO A 170 -75.34 56.56 -1.61
C PRO A 170 -76.83 56.17 -1.38
N PRO A 171 -77.49 56.62 -0.28
CA PRO A 171 -78.77 56.06 0.18
C PRO A 171 -80.00 56.79 -0.41
N PRO A 172 -81.20 56.19 -0.36
CA PRO A 172 -82.45 56.94 -0.41
C PRO A 172 -83.06 57.07 1.01
N VAL A 173 -83.64 58.25 1.25
CA VAL A 173 -84.40 58.63 2.44
C VAL A 173 -85.89 58.56 2.06
N ASP A 174 -86.73 58.10 3.00
CA ASP A 174 -88.06 58.65 3.36
C ASP A 174 -89.15 57.57 3.65
N ALA A 175 -90.03 57.97 4.59
CA ALA A 175 -91.34 57.41 4.96
C ALA A 175 -91.43 56.36 6.09
N GLU A 176 -91.34 56.88 7.32
CA GLU A 176 -92.40 56.86 8.36
C GLU A 176 -93.25 55.59 8.66
N THR A 177 -93.15 55.20 9.95
CA THR A 177 -94.25 54.98 10.94
C THR A 177 -94.81 53.57 11.18
N THR A 178 -94.72 53.21 12.47
CA THR A 178 -95.63 52.40 13.33
C THR A 178 -95.64 50.87 13.23
N GLU A 179 -95.09 50.25 14.29
CA GLU A 179 -95.68 49.08 14.95
C GLU A 179 -97.15 49.37 15.34
N PRO A 180 -98.06 48.37 15.42
CA PRO A 180 -97.98 47.40 16.53
C PRO A 180 -98.50 45.98 16.22
N ALA A 181 -98.41 45.16 17.28
CA ALA A 181 -98.90 43.80 17.45
C ALA A 181 -100.40 43.54 17.15
N GLU A 182 -100.74 42.25 17.17
CA GLU A 182 -102.04 41.58 17.43
C GLU A 182 -102.72 40.77 16.31
N ILE A 183 -102.91 39.48 16.65
CA ILE A 183 -104.14 38.67 16.52
C ILE A 183 -104.41 37.88 15.21
N VAL A 184 -104.24 36.54 15.35
CA VAL A 184 -105.19 35.42 15.13
C VAL A 184 -105.79 35.14 13.74
N ALA A 185 -105.88 33.82 13.50
CA ALA A 185 -106.87 33.06 12.71
C ALA A 185 -106.59 32.78 11.22
N ASP A 186 -106.24 31.50 11.01
CA ASP A 186 -107.13 30.47 10.44
C ASP A 186 -107.38 30.44 8.92
N SER A 187 -107.34 29.20 8.42
CA SER A 187 -108.08 28.67 7.27
C SER A 187 -107.86 29.30 5.89
N ASN A 188 -107.30 28.54 4.93
CA ASN A 188 -108.09 27.61 4.10
C ASN A 188 -107.31 27.21 2.81
N SER A 189 -107.57 25.96 2.39
CA SER A 189 -107.22 25.29 1.12
C SER A 189 -105.79 24.75 0.92
#